data_AF-A0A7R9GK67-F1
#
_entry.id   AF-A0A7R9GK67-F1
#
_cell.length_a   1.000
_cell.length_b   1.000
_cell.length_c   1.000
_cell.angle_alpha   90.00
_cell.angle_beta   90.00
_cell.angle_gamma   90.00
#
_symmetry.space_group_name_H-M   'P 1'
#
loop_
_entity.id
_entity.type
_entity.pdbx_description
1 polymer ?
#
loop_
_entity_poly.entity_id
_entity_poly.type
_entity_poly.pdbx_seq_one_letter_code
_entity_poly.pdbx_strand_id
1 'polypeptide(L)'
;MSSRRRSIHDYLELMWGTKYAEAAQLDVESKFATMALAFKTDRFTLTRRVDVHKHQRDLAESSVNTEVETLQNLLNELRIRCKDVVCQEIIDKLQSQMGVVKHSTDKAICRAEMYGQVQQENKVFKALEIMIGYVENLKRTYESEHMELEDTKRILMENNIVLDHDQVNVIVDGVKDSDGGVDSRSSKDAQGTP
;
A
#
# COMPACT_ATOMS: atom_id res chain seq x y z
N MET A 1 25.44 37.84 -32.80
CA MET A 1 25.58 37.12 -31.53
C MET A 1 25.16 38.05 -30.39
N SER A 2 23.86 38.12 -30.09
CA SER A 2 23.35 38.99 -29.02
C SER A 2 23.31 38.20 -27.73
N SER A 3 24.41 38.20 -26.97
CA SER A 3 24.42 37.70 -25.60
C SER A 3 23.49 38.57 -24.75
N ARG A 4 22.25 38.10 -24.56
CA ARG A 4 21.29 38.68 -23.63
C ARG A 4 21.88 38.52 -22.22
N ARG A 5 22.40 39.60 -21.64
CA ARG A 5 22.78 39.62 -20.22
C ARG A 5 21.52 39.32 -19.42
N ARG A 6 21.43 38.13 -18.81
CA ARG A 6 20.36 37.80 -17.86
C ARG A 6 20.48 38.72 -16.65
N SER A 7 19.35 39.20 -16.15
CA SER A 7 19.30 40.05 -14.96
C SER A 7 19.72 39.24 -13.73
N ILE A 8 20.26 39.89 -12.69
CA ILE A 8 20.54 39.25 -11.39
C ILE A 8 19.28 38.58 -10.84
N HIS A 9 18.11 39.17 -11.11
CA HIS A 9 16.81 38.59 -10.76
C HIS A 9 16.59 37.22 -11.41
N ASP A 10 16.91 37.07 -12.69
CA ASP A 10 16.74 35.81 -13.43
C ASP A 10 17.65 34.71 -12.90
N TYR A 11 18.85 35.06 -12.40
CA TYR A 11 19.76 34.11 -11.75
C TYR A 11 19.27 33.68 -10.36
N LEU A 12 18.68 34.61 -9.59
CA LEU A 12 18.10 34.30 -8.28
C LEU A 12 16.86 33.42 -8.42
N GLU A 13 15.99 33.69 -9.39
CA GLU A 13 14.84 32.82 -9.69
C GLU A 13 15.27 31.42 -10.13
N LEU A 14 16.31 31.30 -10.97
CA LEU A 14 16.83 30.01 -11.38
C LEU A 14 17.44 29.25 -10.19
N MET A 15 18.28 29.90 -9.37
CA MET A 15 18.91 29.28 -8.20
C MET A 15 17.90 28.88 -7.13
N TRP A 16 16.87 29.69 -6.90
CA TRP A 16 15.81 29.34 -5.97
C TRP A 16 14.96 28.21 -6.54
N GLY A 17 14.55 28.29 -7.81
CA GLY A 17 13.81 27.24 -8.49
C GLY A 17 14.52 25.88 -8.46
N THR A 18 15.84 25.84 -8.69
CA THR A 18 16.63 24.60 -8.62
C THR A 18 16.73 24.07 -7.19
N LYS A 19 17.01 24.93 -6.20
CA LYS A 19 17.05 24.51 -4.78
C LYS A 19 15.71 23.98 -4.28
N TYR A 20 14.60 24.59 -4.68
CA TYR A 20 13.26 24.09 -4.32
C TYR A 20 12.94 22.75 -4.98
N ALA A 21 13.35 22.55 -6.24
CA ALA A 21 13.20 21.28 -6.93
C ALA A 21 14.01 20.17 -6.25
N GLU A 22 15.27 20.43 -5.94
CA GLU A 22 16.18 19.47 -5.27
C GLU A 22 15.68 19.12 -3.86
N ALA A 23 15.21 20.10 -3.09
CA ALA A 23 14.61 19.86 -1.77
C ALA A 23 13.32 19.02 -1.86
N ALA A 24 12.49 19.24 -2.89
CA ALA A 24 11.28 18.46 -3.13
C ALA A 24 11.60 17.01 -3.54
N GLN A 25 12.66 16.80 -4.34
CA GLN A 25 13.15 15.47 -4.70
C GLN A 25 13.62 14.70 -3.47
N LEU A 26 14.46 15.33 -2.64
CA LEU A 26 14.97 14.72 -1.41
C LEU A 26 13.86 14.34 -0.40
N ASP A 27 12.82 15.17 -0.28
CA ASP A 27 11.65 14.88 0.57
C ASP A 27 10.89 13.63 0.08
N VAL A 28 10.70 13.50 -1.24
CA VAL A 28 10.05 12.31 -1.84
C VAL A 28 10.89 11.05 -1.60
N GLU A 29 12.21 11.12 -1.75
CA GLU A 29 13.12 10.01 -1.47
C GLU A 29 13.08 9.58 0.00
N SER A 30 13.09 10.54 0.94
CA SER A 30 13.00 10.27 2.37
C SER A 30 11.68 9.59 2.75
N LYS A 31 10.56 10.08 2.19
CA LYS A 31 9.22 9.49 2.37
C LYS A 31 9.17 8.08 1.79
N PHE A 32 9.74 7.86 0.62
CA PHE A 32 9.81 6.55 -0.01
C PHE A 32 10.61 5.55 0.85
N ALA A 33 11.79 5.95 1.33
CA ALA A 33 12.63 5.08 2.16
C ALA A 33 11.93 4.66 3.46
N THR A 34 11.26 5.62 4.13
CA THR A 34 10.50 5.36 5.35
C THR A 34 9.33 4.41 5.09
N MET A 35 8.57 4.68 4.03
CA MET A 35 7.43 3.84 3.62
C MET A 35 7.87 2.43 3.22
N ALA A 36 8.95 2.29 2.46
CA ALA A 36 9.49 0.99 2.04
C ALA A 36 9.93 0.15 3.25
N LEU A 37 10.57 0.78 4.24
CA LEU A 37 10.93 0.12 5.49
C LEU A 37 9.68 -0.36 6.25
N ALA A 38 8.68 0.50 6.40
CA ALA A 38 7.42 0.17 7.06
C ALA A 38 6.73 -1.04 6.39
N PHE A 39 6.61 -1.05 5.06
CA PHE A 39 6.06 -2.19 4.32
C PHE A 39 6.87 -3.47 4.49
N LYS A 40 8.21 -3.35 4.47
CA LYS A 40 9.09 -4.51 4.68
C LYS A 40 8.86 -5.12 6.06
N THR A 41 8.74 -4.31 7.11
CA THR A 41 8.44 -4.79 8.47
C THR A 41 7.02 -5.33 8.59
N ASP A 42 6.03 -4.68 7.99
CA ASP A 42 4.64 -5.10 8.05
C ASP A 42 4.41 -6.44 7.36
N ARG A 43 5.08 -6.69 6.23
CA ARG A 43 4.97 -7.94 5.46
C ARG A 43 5.18 -9.19 6.31
N PHE A 44 6.12 -9.15 7.26
CA PHE A 44 6.44 -10.32 8.09
C PHE A 44 5.41 -10.59 9.20
N THR A 45 4.63 -9.58 9.60
CA THR A 45 3.68 -9.68 10.71
C THR A 45 2.22 -9.61 10.28
N LEU A 46 1.95 -9.20 9.04
CA LEU A 46 0.61 -8.92 8.53
C LEU A 46 -0.33 -10.12 8.63
N THR A 47 0.08 -11.29 8.14
CA THR A 47 -0.75 -12.52 8.17
C THR A 47 -1.20 -12.85 9.60
N ARG A 48 -0.26 -12.87 10.54
CA ARG A 48 -0.57 -13.14 11.95
C ARG A 48 -1.52 -12.11 12.54
N ARG A 49 -1.33 -10.81 12.25
CA ARG A 49 -2.25 -9.76 12.73
C ARG A 49 -3.66 -9.94 12.15
N VAL A 50 -3.78 -10.24 10.85
CA VAL A 50 -5.06 -10.50 10.19
C VAL A 50 -5.78 -11.67 10.85
N ASP A 51 -5.08 -12.79 11.08
CA ASP A 51 -5.66 -13.98 11.70
C ASP A 51 -6.15 -13.71 13.13
N VAL A 52 -5.36 -13.00 13.93
CA VAL A 52 -5.73 -12.63 15.30
C VAL A 52 -6.95 -11.72 15.31
N HIS A 53 -7.00 -10.70 14.44
CA HIS A 53 -8.14 -9.79 14.37
C HIS A 53 -9.40 -10.46 13.85
N LYS A 54 -9.28 -11.35 12.86
CA LYS A 54 -10.40 -12.16 12.37
C LYS A 54 -10.95 -13.05 13.48
N HIS A 55 -10.08 -13.75 14.18
CA HIS A 55 -10.48 -14.60 15.30
C HIS A 55 -11.18 -13.81 16.42
N GLN A 56 -10.66 -12.64 16.79
CA GLN A 56 -11.29 -11.75 17.78
C GLN A 56 -12.69 -11.30 17.35
N ARG A 57 -12.85 -10.95 16.06
CA ARG A 57 -14.16 -10.59 15.50
C ARG A 57 -15.13 -11.76 15.59
N ASP A 58 -14.71 -12.94 15.13
CA ASP A 58 -15.57 -14.12 15.09
C ASP A 58 -15.98 -14.55 16.51
N LEU A 59 -15.09 -14.41 17.51
CA LEU A 59 -15.42 -14.62 18.93
C LEU A 59 -16.45 -13.60 19.44
N ALA A 60 -16.29 -12.32 19.10
CA ALA A 60 -17.22 -11.27 19.52
C ALA A 60 -18.61 -11.46 18.88
N GLU A 61 -18.67 -11.83 17.60
CA GLU A 61 -19.92 -12.10 16.89
C GLU A 61 -20.63 -13.35 17.45
N SER A 62 -19.89 -14.43 17.68
CA SER A 62 -20.41 -15.63 18.34
C SER A 62 -20.95 -15.30 19.73
N SER A 63 -20.20 -14.52 20.52
CA SER A 63 -20.62 -14.09 21.86
C SER A 63 -21.93 -13.30 21.81
N VAL A 64 -22.05 -12.30 20.92
CA VAL A 64 -23.31 -11.54 20.75
C VAL A 64 -24.47 -12.47 20.38
N ASN A 65 -24.26 -13.41 19.46
CA ASN A 65 -25.29 -14.38 19.08
C ASN A 65 -25.72 -15.25 20.26
N THR A 66 -24.78 -15.78 21.03
CA THR A 66 -25.09 -16.58 22.22
C THR A 66 -25.85 -15.77 23.27
N GLU A 67 -25.47 -14.53 23.54
CA GLU A 67 -26.16 -13.67 24.51
C GLU A 67 -27.58 -13.29 24.04
N VAL A 68 -27.79 -13.08 22.74
CA VAL A 68 -29.13 -12.85 22.20
C VAL A 68 -30.00 -14.11 22.36
N GLU A 69 -29.46 -15.29 22.10
CA GLU A 69 -30.16 -16.58 22.26
C GLU A 69 -30.50 -16.86 23.74
N THR A 70 -29.58 -16.61 24.68
CA THR A 70 -29.85 -16.77 26.11
C THR A 70 -30.96 -15.82 26.57
N LEU A 71 -30.95 -14.56 26.14
CA LEU A 71 -32.00 -13.59 26.47
C LEU A 71 -33.36 -13.98 25.87
N GLN A 72 -33.39 -14.52 24.65
CA GLN A 72 -34.62 -15.04 24.05
C GLN A 72 -35.19 -16.22 24.84
N ASN A 73 -34.34 -17.14 25.29
CA ASN A 73 -34.76 -18.27 26.13
C ASN A 73 -35.32 -17.80 27.48
N LEU A 74 -34.66 -16.84 28.15
CA LEU A 74 -35.15 -16.26 29.40
C LEU A 74 -36.50 -15.54 29.22
N LEU A 75 -36.69 -14.83 28.11
CA LEU A 75 -37.99 -14.20 27.80
C LEU A 75 -39.08 -15.25 27.57
N ASN A 76 -38.77 -16.38 26.92
CA ASN A 76 -39.71 -17.48 26.73
C ASN A 76 -40.09 -18.15 28.06
N GLU A 77 -39.14 -18.34 28.97
CA GLU A 77 -39.43 -18.84 30.32
C GLU A 77 -40.32 -17.86 31.11
N LEU A 78 -40.01 -16.56 31.04
CA LEU A 78 -40.81 -15.52 31.67
C LEU A 78 -42.23 -15.48 31.09
N ARG A 79 -42.38 -15.68 29.78
CA ARG A 79 -43.68 -15.77 29.09
C ARG A 79 -44.56 -16.88 29.64
N ILE A 80 -43.98 -18.04 29.96
CA ILE A 80 -44.73 -19.17 30.53
C ILE A 80 -45.20 -18.86 31.96
N ARG A 81 -44.41 -18.08 32.72
CA ARG A 81 -44.72 -17.74 34.11
C ARG A 81 -45.66 -16.55 34.28
N CYS A 82 -45.56 -15.51 33.44
CA CYS A 82 -46.43 -14.33 33.54
C CYS A 82 -47.67 -14.49 32.64
N LYS A 83 -48.83 -14.79 33.23
CA LYS A 83 -50.11 -14.93 32.49
C LYS A 83 -50.90 -13.63 32.34
N ASP A 84 -50.42 -12.54 32.92
CA ASP A 84 -51.05 -11.23 32.79
C ASP A 84 -50.87 -10.67 31.37
N VAL A 85 -51.92 -10.05 30.83
CA VAL A 85 -51.99 -9.56 29.45
C VAL A 85 -50.97 -8.44 29.23
N VAL A 86 -50.84 -7.52 30.20
CA VAL A 86 -49.87 -6.41 30.13
C VAL A 86 -48.44 -6.96 30.14
N CYS A 87 -48.18 -7.96 30.99
CA CYS A 87 -46.92 -8.71 31.02
C CYS A 87 -46.55 -9.32 29.66
N GLN A 88 -47.49 -9.99 29.00
CA GLN A 88 -47.29 -10.62 27.69
C GLN A 88 -46.97 -9.58 26.60
N GLU A 89 -47.68 -8.44 26.58
CA GLU A 89 -47.40 -7.36 25.64
C GLU A 89 -46.00 -6.77 25.80
N ILE A 90 -45.53 -6.63 27.05
CA ILE A 90 -44.17 -6.14 27.32
C ILE A 90 -43.13 -7.15 26.82
N ILE A 91 -43.36 -8.46 27.04
CA ILE A 91 -42.48 -9.53 26.57
C ILE A 91 -42.41 -9.54 25.04
N ASP A 92 -43.54 -9.44 24.34
CA ASP A 92 -43.57 -9.39 22.88
C ASP A 92 -42.82 -8.16 22.33
N LYS A 93 -42.97 -6.99 22.98
CA LYS A 93 -42.18 -5.79 22.66
C LYS A 93 -40.68 -6.02 22.87
N LEU A 94 -40.28 -6.63 23.98
CA LEU A 94 -38.87 -6.94 24.25
C LEU A 94 -38.28 -7.92 23.23
N GLN A 95 -39.02 -8.95 22.82
CA GLN A 95 -38.59 -9.87 21.76
C GLN A 95 -38.40 -9.15 20.42
N SER A 96 -39.32 -8.25 20.06
CA SER A 96 -39.19 -7.43 18.86
C SER A 96 -37.96 -6.52 18.92
N GLN A 97 -37.75 -5.82 20.04
CA GLN A 97 -36.57 -4.96 20.24
C GLN A 97 -35.26 -5.76 20.18
N MET A 98 -35.23 -6.98 20.74
CA MET A 98 -34.06 -7.87 20.66
C MET A 98 -33.70 -8.19 19.20
N GLY A 99 -34.70 -8.48 18.36
CA GLY A 99 -34.50 -8.71 16.93
C GLY A 99 -33.94 -7.48 16.21
N VAL A 100 -34.44 -6.29 16.54
CA VAL A 100 -33.91 -5.02 16.02
C VAL A 100 -32.46 -4.81 16.46
N VAL A 101 -32.14 -5.06 17.74
CA VAL A 101 -30.78 -4.93 18.26
C VAL A 101 -29.84 -5.87 17.51
N LYS A 102 -30.16 -7.17 17.42
CA LYS A 102 -29.35 -8.15 16.65
C LYS A 102 -29.11 -7.68 15.22
N HIS A 103 -30.17 -7.34 14.49
CA HIS A 103 -30.07 -6.88 13.10
C HIS A 103 -29.25 -5.58 12.96
N SER A 104 -29.40 -4.65 13.90
CA SER A 104 -28.64 -3.40 13.90
C SER A 104 -27.15 -3.64 14.18
N THR A 105 -26.82 -4.60 15.06
CA THR A 105 -25.44 -5.01 15.35
C THR A 105 -24.80 -5.65 14.14
N ASP A 106 -25.47 -6.59 13.47
CA ASP A 106 -24.97 -7.23 12.23
C ASP A 106 -24.66 -6.17 11.16
N LYS A 107 -25.58 -5.22 10.97
CA LYS A 107 -25.37 -4.11 10.02
C LYS A 107 -24.21 -3.21 10.42
N ALA A 108 -24.03 -2.94 11.71
CA ALA A 108 -22.92 -2.13 12.21
C ALA A 108 -21.59 -2.84 11.96
N ILE A 109 -21.50 -4.15 12.20
CA ILE A 109 -20.32 -4.98 11.92
C ILE A 109 -19.96 -4.92 10.44
N CYS A 110 -20.91 -5.19 9.53
CA CYS A 110 -20.65 -5.14 8.08
C CYS A 110 -20.18 -3.75 7.63
N ARG A 111 -20.79 -2.68 8.13
CA ARG A 111 -20.39 -1.31 7.79
C ARG A 111 -18.99 -0.97 8.30
N ALA A 112 -18.64 -1.42 9.51
CA ALA A 112 -17.31 -1.23 10.06
C ALA A 112 -16.24 -1.96 9.24
N GLU A 113 -16.53 -3.19 8.77
CA GLU A 113 -15.62 -3.96 7.91
C GLU A 113 -15.40 -3.27 6.56
N MET A 114 -16.47 -2.85 5.89
CA MET A 114 -16.39 -2.14 4.60
C MET A 114 -15.67 -0.80 4.73
N TYR A 115 -15.94 -0.03 5.79
CA TYR A 115 -15.23 1.21 6.03
C TYR A 115 -13.74 0.98 6.32
N GLY A 116 -13.42 -0.07 7.06
CA GLY A 116 -12.04 -0.50 7.29
C GLY A 116 -11.31 -0.85 6.00
N GLN A 117 -11.97 -1.57 5.08
CA GLN A 117 -11.43 -1.88 3.76
C GLN A 117 -11.10 -0.61 2.96
N VAL A 118 -12.06 0.31 2.83
CA VAL A 118 -11.87 1.57 2.09
C VAL A 118 -10.75 2.43 2.71
N GLN A 119 -10.61 2.44 4.04
CA GLN A 119 -9.48 3.12 4.68
C GLN A 119 -8.13 2.50 4.31
N GLN A 120 -8.04 1.17 4.23
CA GLN A 120 -6.80 0.52 3.82
C GLN A 120 -6.48 0.79 2.35
N GLU A 121 -7.48 0.78 1.47
CA GLU A 121 -7.32 1.18 0.07
C GLU A 121 -6.76 2.61 -0.04
N ASN A 122 -7.30 3.56 0.72
CA ASN A 122 -6.82 4.95 0.73
C ASN A 122 -5.37 5.05 1.25
N LYS A 123 -4.99 4.27 2.27
CA LYS A 123 -3.60 4.25 2.78
C LYS A 123 -2.63 3.70 1.73
N VAL A 124 -3.02 2.62 1.04
CA VAL A 124 -2.23 2.04 -0.05
C VAL A 124 -2.13 3.00 -1.23
N PHE A 125 -3.21 3.71 -1.57
CA PHE A 125 -3.21 4.72 -2.62
C PHE A 125 -2.21 5.85 -2.32
N LYS A 126 -2.21 6.42 -1.11
CA LYS A 126 -1.25 7.44 -0.72
C LYS A 126 0.20 6.96 -0.75
N ALA A 127 0.42 5.70 -0.37
CA ALA A 127 1.73 5.08 -0.50
C ALA A 127 2.15 4.95 -1.98
N LEU A 128 1.22 4.56 -2.85
CA LEU A 128 1.45 4.48 -4.29
C LEU A 128 1.80 5.85 -4.89
N GLU A 129 1.16 6.94 -4.47
CA GLU A 129 1.51 8.31 -4.91
C GLU A 129 2.98 8.65 -4.61
N ILE A 130 3.48 8.28 -3.43
CA ILE A 130 4.88 8.47 -3.05
C ILE A 130 5.80 7.62 -3.94
N MET A 131 5.41 6.37 -4.24
CA MET A 131 6.19 5.49 -5.13
C MET A 131 6.28 6.05 -6.55
N ILE A 132 5.16 6.55 -7.09
CA ILE A 132 5.11 7.15 -8.43
C ILE A 132 6.04 8.37 -8.48
N GLY A 133 5.92 9.27 -7.50
CA GLY A 133 6.78 10.45 -7.43
C GLY A 133 8.27 10.11 -7.33
N TYR A 134 8.62 9.05 -6.59
CA TYR A 134 10.00 8.57 -6.49
C TYR A 134 10.51 8.01 -7.83
N VAL A 135 9.70 7.21 -8.54
CA VAL A 135 10.07 6.68 -9.87
C VAL A 135 10.20 7.80 -10.90
N GLU A 136 9.31 8.79 -10.88
CA GLU A 136 9.42 9.97 -11.74
C GLU A 136 10.69 10.78 -11.44
N ASN A 137 11.04 10.91 -10.16
CA ASN A 137 12.28 11.57 -9.75
C ASN A 137 13.50 10.83 -10.32
N LEU A 138 13.57 9.50 -10.12
CA LEU A 138 14.64 8.67 -10.69
C LEU A 138 14.77 8.83 -12.20
N LYS A 139 13.64 8.90 -12.93
CA LYS A 139 13.65 9.12 -14.37
C LYS A 139 14.26 10.47 -14.74
N ARG A 140 13.91 11.55 -14.03
CA ARG A 140 14.49 12.89 -14.28
C ARG A 140 15.98 12.93 -13.99
N THR A 141 16.42 12.32 -12.88
CA THR A 141 17.84 12.23 -12.53
C THR A 141 18.60 11.45 -13.60
N TYR A 142 18.08 10.30 -14.04
CA TYR A 142 18.67 9.51 -15.11
C TYR A 142 18.79 10.29 -16.43
N GLU A 143 17.74 10.99 -16.85
CA GLU A 143 17.78 11.83 -18.06
C GLU A 143 18.79 12.97 -17.95
N SER A 144 18.89 13.60 -16.77
CA SER A 144 19.86 14.67 -16.49
C SER A 144 21.30 14.14 -16.55
N GLU A 145 21.59 13.06 -15.83
CA GLU A 145 22.91 12.42 -15.84
C GLU A 145 23.30 11.93 -17.23
N HIS A 146 22.33 11.42 -18.01
CA HIS A 146 22.56 11.01 -19.39
C HIS A 146 22.92 12.20 -20.29
N MET A 147 22.25 13.34 -20.16
CA MET A 147 22.61 14.55 -20.90
C MET A 147 24.00 15.07 -20.52
N GLU A 148 24.32 15.11 -19.23
CA GLU A 148 25.64 15.52 -18.75
C GLU A 148 26.76 14.59 -19.28
N LEU A 149 26.49 13.29 -19.34
CA LEU A 149 27.42 12.31 -19.91
C LEU A 149 27.63 12.53 -21.41
N GLU A 150 26.58 12.83 -22.18
CA GLU A 150 26.71 13.12 -23.61
C GLU A 150 27.43 14.45 -23.88
N ASP A 151 27.19 15.48 -23.05
CA ASP A 151 27.88 16.76 -23.16
C ASP A 151 29.37 16.63 -22.81
N THR A 152 29.72 15.88 -21.77
CA THR A 152 31.13 15.60 -21.43
C THR A 152 31.84 14.82 -22.53
N LYS A 153 31.20 13.81 -23.13
CA LYS A 153 31.74 13.12 -24.32
C LYS A 153 31.98 14.09 -25.48
N ARG A 154 31.01 14.98 -25.78
CA ARG A 154 31.16 15.98 -26.84
C ARG A 154 32.35 16.90 -26.59
N ILE A 155 32.48 17.43 -25.37
CA ILE A 155 33.60 18.31 -24.99
C ILE A 155 34.94 17.59 -25.11
N LEU A 156 35.03 16.32 -24.70
CA LEU A 156 36.26 15.53 -24.82
C LEU A 156 36.66 15.31 -26.29
N MET A 157 35.68 15.02 -27.16
CA MET A 157 35.90 14.90 -28.61
C MET A 157 36.34 16.24 -29.23
N GLU A 158 35.71 17.35 -28.87
CA GLU A 158 36.07 18.69 -29.34
C GLU A 158 37.49 19.12 -28.91
N ASN A 159 37.94 18.66 -27.75
CA ASN A 159 39.30 18.92 -27.24
C ASN A 159 40.34 17.88 -27.70
N ASN A 160 39.98 17.00 -28.65
CA ASN A 160 40.88 15.99 -29.22
C ASN A 160 41.53 15.04 -28.18
N ILE A 161 40.90 14.89 -27.01
CA ILE A 161 41.30 13.91 -26.00
C ILE A 161 40.68 12.58 -26.45
N VAL A 162 41.50 11.73 -27.07
CA VAL A 162 41.08 10.42 -27.58
C VAL A 162 40.50 9.57 -26.44
N LEU A 163 39.19 9.33 -26.46
CA LEU A 163 38.61 8.17 -25.79
C LEU A 163 38.84 6.99 -26.72
N ASP A 164 39.84 6.17 -26.39
CA ASP A 164 40.11 4.94 -27.11
C ASP A 164 38.85 4.07 -27.08
N HIS A 165 38.31 3.77 -28.26
CA HIS A 165 36.94 3.27 -28.45
C HIS A 165 36.74 1.84 -27.92
N ASP A 166 37.81 1.16 -27.50
CA ASP A 166 37.82 -0.29 -27.24
C ASP A 166 37.50 -0.71 -25.79
N GLN A 167 37.20 0.22 -24.86
CA GLN A 167 36.82 -0.16 -23.48
C GLN A 167 35.37 0.15 -23.07
N VAL A 168 34.58 0.86 -23.89
CA VAL A 168 33.21 1.28 -23.50
C VAL A 168 32.12 0.29 -23.96
N ASN A 169 32.37 -0.50 -25.01
CA ASN A 169 31.39 -1.48 -25.51
C ASN A 169 31.24 -2.74 -24.63
N VAL A 170 32.08 -2.95 -23.62
CA VAL A 170 31.98 -4.13 -22.73
C VAL A 170 30.91 -3.94 -21.64
N ILE A 171 30.49 -2.70 -21.33
CA ILE A 171 29.58 -2.44 -20.19
C ILE A 171 28.11 -2.34 -20.64
N VAL A 172 27.84 -1.88 -21.87
CA VAL A 172 26.45 -1.63 -22.31
C VAL A 172 25.75 -2.90 -22.82
N ASP A 173 26.47 -3.85 -23.42
CA ASP A 173 25.87 -5.12 -23.87
C ASP A 173 25.82 -6.20 -22.77
N GLY A 174 26.58 -6.05 -21.68
CA GLY A 174 26.58 -7.00 -20.55
C GLY A 174 25.30 -6.99 -19.69
N VAL A 175 24.40 -6.02 -19.88
CA VAL A 175 23.12 -5.94 -19.14
C VAL A 175 21.96 -6.55 -19.93
N LYS A 176 22.12 -6.83 -21.24
CA LYS A 176 21.06 -7.47 -22.04
C LYS A 176 20.96 -8.99 -21.88
N ASP A 177 22.02 -9.65 -21.41
CA ASP A 177 22.05 -11.12 -21.28
C ASP A 177 21.70 -11.64 -19.87
N SER A 178 21.19 -10.80 -18.98
CA SER A 178 20.74 -11.21 -17.64
C SER A 178 19.22 -11.33 -17.48
N ASP A 179 18.45 -11.23 -18.57
CA ASP A 179 17.03 -11.60 -18.58
C ASP A 179 16.86 -13.01 -19.16
N GLY A 180 17.02 -14.01 -18.29
CA GLY A 180 16.89 -15.42 -18.69
C GLY A 180 17.11 -16.38 -17.53
N GLY A 181 16.11 -16.51 -16.64
CA GLY A 181 16.18 -17.56 -15.63
C GLY A 181 15.12 -17.52 -14.53
N VAL A 182 13.83 -17.36 -14.86
CA VAL A 182 12.76 -17.80 -13.94
C VAL A 182 12.72 -19.32 -14.00
N ASP A 183 13.32 -19.95 -12.99
CA ASP A 183 13.38 -21.40 -12.81
C ASP A 183 11.98 -21.95 -12.50
N SER A 184 11.22 -22.28 -13.55
CA SER A 184 9.97 -23.02 -13.46
C SER A 184 10.27 -24.51 -13.30
N ARG A 185 10.49 -24.96 -12.05
CA ARG A 185 10.44 -26.39 -11.71
C ARG A 185 9.00 -26.82 -11.44
N SER A 186 8.34 -27.25 -12.52
CA SER A 186 7.19 -28.15 -12.45
C SER A 186 7.68 -29.59 -12.66
N SER A 187 7.41 -30.43 -11.67
CA SER A 187 6.87 -31.79 -11.73
C SER A 187 7.37 -32.81 -12.79
N LYS A 188 7.47 -34.07 -12.33
CA LYS A 188 7.48 -35.39 -13.05
C LYS A 188 8.86 -35.95 -13.41
N ASP A 189 9.24 -37.22 -13.17
CA ASP A 189 8.56 -38.45 -12.76
C ASP A 189 9.59 -39.43 -12.14
N ALA A 190 9.14 -40.32 -11.24
CA ALA A 190 9.75 -41.64 -11.05
C ALA A 190 8.65 -42.62 -10.63
N GLN A 191 8.03 -43.26 -11.63
CA GLN A 191 7.25 -44.49 -11.47
C GLN A 191 8.11 -45.69 -11.90
N GLY A 192 7.99 -46.78 -11.14
CA GLY A 192 8.12 -48.17 -11.63
C GLY A 192 9.01 -49.06 -10.75
N THR A 193 8.49 -49.72 -9.69
CA THR A 193 7.96 -51.11 -9.63
C THR A 193 9.03 -52.22 -9.61
N PRO A 194 8.74 -53.45 -9.13
CA PRO A 194 7.47 -54.03 -8.65
C PRO A 194 7.31 -54.11 -7.13
#